data_AF-A0AAW1MB46-F1
#
_entry.id   AF-A0AAW1MB46-F1
#
_cell.length_a   1.000
_cell.length_b   1.000
_cell.length_c   1.000
_cell.angle_alpha   90.00
_cell.angle_beta   90.00
_cell.angle_gamma   90.00
#
_symmetry.space_group_name_H-M   'P 1'
#
loop_
_entity.id
_entity.type
_entity.pdbx_description
1 polymer ?
#
loop_
_entity_poly.entity_id
_entity_poly.type
_entity_poly.pdbx_seq_one_letter_code
_entity_poly.pdbx_strand_id
1 'polypeptide(L)'
;MSTLDVPRAELGLLVLYLNKAEARDKLCRAIQYGSKFLSNGQPGTAQNVDKSTSLARKVFRLFKFVNDLHALISPTPAGTPLPLVLLGKSKNALLSTFLFLDQIVWLGRSGIYKNKERADLIAKVSLYCWMSSSVCTTLVELGELGRLSASMKKLEKELKGSDKHENEQYKGKVEKYNDRSLALVKAAMDIVVAAGLLQLAPKKINARVTGAFGFTTSLISCYQLLPARPKSKMS
;
A
#
# COMPACT_ATOMS: atom_id res chain seq x y z
N MET A 1 35.97 -11.44 -5.73
CA MET A 1 34.59 -11.72 -6.20
C MET A 1 34.69 -12.31 -7.59
N SER A 2 34.14 -13.51 -7.81
CA SER A 2 33.98 -14.07 -9.15
C SER A 2 32.99 -13.22 -9.96
N THR A 3 33.12 -13.20 -11.28
CA THR A 3 32.21 -12.48 -12.19
C THR A 3 30.74 -12.93 -12.08
N LEU A 4 30.49 -14.11 -11.49
CA LEU A 4 29.16 -14.67 -11.27
C LEU A 4 28.58 -14.37 -9.88
N ASP A 5 29.37 -13.84 -8.94
CA ASP A 5 28.91 -13.59 -7.57
C ASP A 5 27.87 -12.46 -7.52
N VAL A 6 28.05 -11.40 -8.32
CA VAL A 6 27.12 -10.27 -8.39
C VAL A 6 25.78 -10.67 -9.01
N PRO A 7 25.72 -11.31 -10.20
CA PRO A 7 24.45 -11.81 -10.74
C PRO A 7 23.74 -12.80 -9.81
N ARG A 8 24.49 -13.69 -9.14
CA ARG A 8 23.93 -14.65 -8.18
C ARG A 8 23.30 -13.95 -6.98
N ALA A 9 23.94 -12.91 -6.45
CA ALA A 9 23.41 -12.12 -5.34
C ALA A 9 22.12 -11.36 -5.72
N GLU A 10 22.12 -10.70 -6.89
CA GLU A 10 20.93 -10.00 -7.40
C GLU A 10 19.75 -10.95 -7.65
N LEU A 11 20.01 -12.13 -8.22
CA LEU A 11 18.99 -13.17 -8.38
C LEU A 11 18.47 -13.66 -7.03
N GLY A 12 19.34 -13.82 -6.03
CA GLY A 12 18.96 -14.16 -4.66
C GLY A 12 18.01 -13.13 -4.04
N LEU A 13 18.25 -11.83 -4.26
CA LEU A 13 17.35 -10.75 -3.81
C LEU A 13 16.00 -10.81 -4.52
N LEU A 14 15.99 -11.09 -5.82
CA LEU A 14 14.74 -11.23 -6.57
C LEU A 14 13.92 -12.43 -6.07
N VAL A 15 14.57 -13.56 -5.77
CA VAL A 15 13.92 -14.75 -5.17
C VAL A 15 13.34 -14.39 -3.81
N LEU A 16 14.10 -13.72 -2.94
CA LEU A 16 13.64 -13.30 -1.62
C LEU A 16 12.42 -12.35 -1.72
N TYR A 17 12.46 -11.41 -2.66
CA TYR A 17 11.35 -10.51 -2.92
C TYR A 17 10.10 -11.26 -3.39
N LEU A 18 10.23 -12.09 -4.42
CA LEU A 18 9.12 -12.82 -5.03
C LEU A 18 8.57 -13.94 -4.13
N ASN A 19 9.30 -14.42 -3.14
CA ASN A 19 8.78 -15.38 -2.16
C ASN A 19 7.76 -14.78 -1.19
N LYS A 20 7.71 -13.45 -1.06
CA LYS A 20 6.67 -12.77 -0.29
C LYS A 20 5.36 -12.80 -1.10
N ALA A 21 4.33 -13.46 -0.59
CA ALA A 21 2.99 -13.45 -1.21
C ALA A 21 2.47 -12.03 -1.45
N GLU A 22 2.80 -11.10 -0.54
CA GLU A 22 2.47 -9.68 -0.69
C GLU A 22 3.17 -9.02 -1.89
N ALA A 23 4.43 -9.35 -2.18
CA ALA A 23 5.13 -8.81 -3.36
C ALA A 23 4.44 -9.26 -4.65
N ARG A 24 4.00 -10.53 -4.72
CA ARG A 24 3.22 -11.05 -5.85
C ARG A 24 1.86 -10.34 -5.98
N ASP A 25 1.14 -10.08 -4.89
CA ASP A 25 -0.09 -9.28 -4.91
C ASP A 25 0.14 -7.88 -5.49
N LYS A 26 1.23 -7.19 -5.11
CA LYS A 26 1.51 -5.83 -5.62
C LYS A 26 1.90 -5.83 -7.09
N LEU A 27 2.63 -6.85 -7.56
CA LEU A 27 2.89 -7.03 -8.99
C LEU A 27 1.58 -7.27 -9.77
N CYS A 28 0.70 -8.14 -9.26
CA CYS A 28 -0.64 -8.30 -9.84
C CYS A 28 -1.44 -6.99 -9.80
N ARG A 29 -1.30 -6.18 -8.75
CA ARG A 29 -1.95 -4.86 -8.67
C ARG A 29 -1.45 -3.93 -9.79
N ALA A 30 -0.15 -3.93 -10.06
CA ALA A 30 0.45 -3.16 -11.13
C ALA A 30 -0.08 -3.64 -12.50
N ILE A 31 -0.08 -4.96 -12.75
CA ILE A 31 -0.64 -5.53 -13.97
C ILE A 31 -2.11 -5.12 -14.14
N GLN A 32 -2.93 -5.29 -13.09
CA GLN A 32 -4.33 -4.94 -13.11
C GLN A 32 -4.56 -3.48 -13.53
N TYR A 33 -3.95 -2.52 -12.82
CA TYR A 33 -4.21 -1.11 -13.08
C TYR A 33 -3.50 -0.60 -14.35
N GLY A 34 -2.36 -1.16 -14.72
CA GLY A 34 -1.74 -0.92 -16.02
C GLY A 34 -2.65 -1.36 -17.17
N SER A 35 -3.26 -2.55 -17.06
CA SER A 35 -4.23 -3.02 -18.05
C SER A 35 -5.53 -2.21 -18.04
N LYS A 36 -5.99 -1.71 -16.87
CA LYS A 36 -7.11 -0.77 -16.78
C LYS A 36 -6.81 0.55 -17.50
N PHE A 37 -5.60 1.07 -17.35
CA PHE A 37 -5.15 2.27 -18.06
C PHE A 37 -5.16 2.07 -19.57
N LEU A 38 -4.54 0.98 -20.04
CA LEU A 38 -4.45 0.64 -21.47
C LEU A 38 -5.82 0.40 -22.10
N SER A 39 -6.70 -0.35 -21.42
CA SER A 39 -8.04 -0.65 -21.95
C SER A 39 -8.96 0.56 -21.98
N ASN A 40 -8.74 1.58 -21.16
CA ASN A 40 -9.68 2.70 -20.95
C ASN A 40 -11.12 2.23 -20.67
N GLY A 41 -11.28 1.06 -20.04
CA GLY A 41 -12.59 0.46 -19.78
C GLY A 41 -13.29 -0.15 -21.00
N GLN A 42 -12.66 -0.18 -22.17
CA GLN A 42 -13.21 -0.82 -23.38
C GLN A 42 -13.03 -2.34 -23.34
N PRO A 43 -13.97 -3.13 -23.89
CA PRO A 43 -13.81 -4.57 -24.04
C PRO A 43 -12.59 -4.93 -24.87
N GLY A 44 -11.89 -6.00 -24.47
CA GLY A 44 -10.70 -6.49 -25.18
C GLY A 44 -9.70 -7.15 -24.23
N THR A 45 -8.56 -7.56 -24.78
CA THR A 45 -7.52 -8.30 -24.04
C THR A 45 -7.07 -7.58 -22.77
N ALA A 46 -6.79 -6.29 -22.85
CA ALA A 46 -6.36 -5.51 -21.69
C ALA A 46 -7.44 -5.45 -20.59
N GLN A 47 -8.73 -5.33 -20.94
CA GLN A 47 -9.79 -5.36 -19.94
C GLN A 47 -9.95 -6.75 -19.31
N ASN A 48 -9.73 -7.83 -20.09
CA ASN A 48 -9.76 -9.18 -19.57
C ASN A 48 -8.61 -9.42 -18.58
N VAL A 49 -7.42 -8.87 -18.84
CA VAL A 49 -6.29 -8.91 -17.89
C VAL A 49 -6.60 -8.13 -16.62
N ASP A 50 -7.20 -6.93 -16.70
CA ASP A 50 -7.66 -6.18 -15.51
C ASP A 50 -8.65 -7.02 -14.67
N LYS A 51 -9.69 -7.57 -15.30
CA LYS A 51 -10.73 -8.37 -14.60
C LYS A 51 -10.15 -9.64 -13.95
N SER A 52 -9.39 -10.43 -14.69
CA SER A 52 -8.80 -11.70 -14.20
C SER A 52 -7.77 -11.46 -13.11
N THR A 53 -6.88 -10.48 -13.29
CA THR A 53 -5.87 -10.14 -12.29
C THR A 53 -6.50 -9.55 -11.03
N SER A 54 -7.56 -8.72 -11.17
CA SER A 54 -8.34 -8.23 -10.03
C SER A 54 -8.91 -9.37 -9.19
N LEU A 55 -9.40 -10.44 -9.82
CA LEU A 55 -9.91 -11.61 -9.13
C LEU A 55 -8.78 -12.39 -8.43
N ALA A 56 -7.66 -12.64 -9.12
CA ALA A 56 -6.50 -13.35 -8.57
C ALA A 56 -5.95 -12.66 -7.31
N ARG A 57 -5.91 -11.33 -7.30
CA ARG A 57 -5.48 -10.54 -6.12
C ARG A 57 -6.33 -10.73 -4.88
N LYS A 58 -7.60 -11.10 -5.02
CA LYS A 58 -8.45 -11.40 -3.85
C LYS A 58 -7.96 -12.67 -3.15
N VAL A 59 -7.50 -13.67 -3.92
CA VAL A 59 -6.91 -14.91 -3.40
C VAL A 59 -5.65 -14.62 -2.58
N PHE A 60 -4.74 -13.78 -3.09
CA PHE A 60 -3.54 -13.36 -2.33
C PHE A 60 -3.86 -12.61 -1.03
N ARG A 61 -5.08 -12.08 -0.88
CA ARG A 61 -5.52 -11.32 0.29
C ARG A 61 -6.43 -12.12 1.22
N LEU A 62 -6.65 -13.42 0.95
CA LEU A 62 -7.37 -14.32 1.84
C LEU A 62 -6.81 -14.21 3.26
N PHE A 63 -7.71 -14.03 4.24
CA PHE A 63 -7.40 -13.87 5.66
C PHE A 63 -6.45 -12.71 6.03
N LYS A 64 -6.07 -11.83 5.10
CA LYS A 64 -5.17 -10.69 5.40
C LYS A 64 -5.78 -9.70 6.41
N PHE A 65 -7.11 -9.69 6.57
CA PHE A 65 -7.80 -8.87 7.57
C PHE A 65 -7.34 -9.14 9.01
N VAL A 66 -6.79 -10.33 9.29
CA VAL A 66 -6.26 -10.72 10.61
C VAL A 66 -5.07 -9.84 11.00
N ASN A 67 -4.24 -9.43 10.05
CA ASN A 67 -3.09 -8.55 10.31
C ASN A 67 -3.56 -7.19 10.84
N ASP A 68 -4.58 -6.62 10.19
CA ASP A 68 -5.14 -5.32 10.58
C ASP A 68 -5.96 -5.41 11.87
N LEU A 69 -6.61 -6.56 12.12
CA LEU A 69 -7.29 -6.82 13.39
C LEU A 69 -6.29 -6.92 14.55
N HIS A 70 -5.16 -7.62 14.35
CA HIS A 70 -4.07 -7.67 15.32
C HIS A 70 -3.51 -6.28 15.60
N ALA A 71 -3.27 -5.46 14.56
CA ALA A 71 -2.83 -4.08 14.72
C ALA A 71 -3.89 -3.18 15.41
N LEU A 72 -5.17 -3.47 15.21
CA LEU A 72 -6.27 -2.78 15.88
C LEU A 72 -6.28 -3.04 17.40
N ILE A 73 -5.99 -4.26 17.85
CA ILE A 73 -5.96 -4.59 19.28
C ILE A 73 -4.60 -4.38 19.95
N SER A 74 -3.53 -4.23 19.16
CA SER A 74 -2.17 -4.04 19.68
C SER A 74 -2.05 -2.74 20.51
N PRO A 75 -1.27 -2.71 21.60
CA PRO A 75 -1.05 -1.49 22.37
C PRO A 75 -0.39 -0.41 21.51
N THR A 76 -0.72 0.86 21.78
CA THR A 76 -0.17 1.99 21.03
C THR A 76 1.09 2.53 21.70
N PRO A 77 2.12 3.00 20.97
CA PRO A 77 3.33 3.52 21.57
C PRO A 77 3.05 4.67 22.55
N ALA A 78 3.70 4.63 23.71
CA ALA A 78 3.60 5.66 24.73
C ALA A 78 3.94 7.06 24.17
N GLY A 79 3.19 8.07 24.57
CA GLY A 79 3.38 9.45 24.10
C GLY A 79 2.82 9.75 22.71
N THR A 80 2.06 8.83 22.09
CA THR A 80 1.31 9.13 20.86
C THR A 80 0.06 9.98 21.19
N PRO A 81 -0.13 11.15 20.56
CA PRO A 81 -1.31 11.98 20.79
C PRO A 81 -2.60 11.21 20.51
N LEU A 82 -3.61 11.35 21.39
CA LEU A 82 -4.89 10.65 21.28
C LEU A 82 -5.54 10.75 19.87
N PRO A 83 -5.55 11.91 19.17
CA PRO A 83 -6.09 11.96 17.82
C PRO A 83 -5.39 11.03 16.82
N LEU A 84 -4.06 10.90 16.91
CA LEU A 84 -3.29 9.98 16.06
C LEU A 84 -3.56 8.52 16.43
N VAL A 85 -3.77 8.22 17.72
CA VAL A 85 -4.20 6.89 18.15
C VAL A 85 -5.55 6.53 17.54
N LEU A 86 -6.55 7.41 17.68
CA LEU A 86 -7.90 7.17 17.16
C LEU A 86 -7.91 7.03 15.64
N LEU A 87 -7.15 7.86 14.92
CA LEU A 87 -7.00 7.74 13.46
C LEU A 87 -6.31 6.42 13.07
N GLY A 88 -5.24 6.03 13.77
CA GLY A 88 -4.54 4.78 13.54
C GLY A 88 -5.42 3.54 13.77
N LYS A 89 -6.22 3.55 14.84
CA LYS A 89 -7.20 2.49 15.13
C LYS A 89 -8.32 2.47 14.10
N SER A 90 -8.89 3.62 13.76
CA SER A 90 -9.91 3.75 12.72
C SER A 90 -9.42 3.23 11.37
N LYS A 91 -8.19 3.58 10.98
CA LYS A 91 -7.53 3.06 9.77
C LYS A 91 -7.54 1.53 9.73
N ASN A 92 -7.09 0.89 10.81
CA ASN A 92 -6.97 -0.57 10.89
C ASN A 92 -8.35 -1.25 10.93
N ALA A 93 -9.33 -0.70 11.66
CA ALA A 93 -10.70 -1.21 11.67
C ALA A 93 -11.34 -1.19 10.28
N LEU A 94 -11.19 -0.08 9.56
CA LEU A 94 -11.70 0.09 8.21
C LEU A 94 -10.97 -0.83 7.21
N LEU A 95 -9.65 -0.98 7.31
CA LEU A 95 -8.87 -1.84 6.42
C LEU A 95 -9.18 -3.33 6.65
N SER A 96 -9.30 -3.74 7.91
CA SER A 96 -9.71 -5.10 8.28
C SER A 96 -11.12 -5.40 7.75
N THR A 97 -12.06 -4.46 7.92
CA THR A 97 -13.42 -4.59 7.38
C THR A 97 -13.41 -4.73 5.85
N PHE A 98 -12.64 -3.90 5.14
CA PHE A 98 -12.47 -4.04 3.70
C PHE A 98 -11.97 -5.42 3.31
N LEU A 99 -10.87 -5.89 3.92
CA LEU A 99 -10.25 -7.17 3.57
C LEU A 99 -11.15 -8.36 3.95
N PHE A 100 -11.96 -8.25 5.00
CA PHE A 100 -12.96 -9.25 5.35
C PHE A 100 -14.09 -9.31 4.32
N LEU A 101 -14.69 -8.17 3.98
CA LEU A 101 -15.75 -8.10 2.98
C LEU A 101 -15.26 -8.50 1.59
N ASP A 102 -13.98 -8.24 1.26
CA ASP A 102 -13.34 -8.64 0.00
C ASP A 102 -13.38 -10.16 -0.23
N GLN A 103 -13.45 -10.97 0.83
CA GLN A 103 -13.63 -12.43 0.75
C GLN A 103 -15.03 -12.79 0.27
N ILE A 104 -16.05 -12.10 0.77
CA ILE A 104 -17.44 -12.30 0.32
C ILE A 104 -17.58 -11.84 -1.14
N VAL A 105 -16.92 -10.74 -1.51
CA VAL A 105 -16.88 -10.27 -2.91
C VAL A 105 -16.19 -11.30 -3.81
N TRP A 106 -15.13 -11.95 -3.33
CA TRP A 106 -14.48 -13.04 -4.06
C TRP A 106 -15.44 -14.23 -4.27
N LEU A 107 -16.16 -14.66 -3.22
CA LEU A 107 -17.18 -15.71 -3.31
C LEU A 107 -18.31 -15.37 -4.30
N GLY A 108 -18.73 -14.10 -4.34
CA GLY A 108 -19.71 -13.62 -5.31
C GLY A 108 -19.19 -13.67 -6.75
N ARG A 109 -17.93 -13.30 -6.97
CA ARG A 109 -17.32 -13.31 -8.31
C ARG A 109 -16.94 -14.71 -8.81
N SER A 110 -16.74 -15.67 -7.92
CA SER A 110 -16.50 -17.07 -8.30
C SER A 110 -17.79 -17.86 -8.56
N GLY A 111 -18.96 -17.28 -8.27
CA GLY A 111 -20.25 -17.95 -8.41
C GLY A 111 -20.64 -18.86 -7.24
N ILE A 112 -19.80 -18.94 -6.19
CA ILE A 112 -20.11 -19.69 -4.97
C ILE A 112 -21.25 -19.01 -4.20
N TYR A 113 -21.19 -17.68 -4.09
CA TYR A 113 -22.26 -16.89 -3.49
C TYR A 113 -23.24 -16.39 -4.55
N LYS A 114 -24.47 -16.91 -4.54
CA LYS A 114 -25.45 -16.74 -5.63
C LYS A 114 -26.22 -15.42 -5.61
N ASN A 115 -26.27 -14.70 -4.49
CA ASN A 115 -27.00 -13.44 -4.40
C ASN A 115 -26.13 -12.28 -4.95
N LYS A 116 -26.27 -12.00 -6.25
CA LYS A 116 -25.49 -11.00 -6.96
C LYS A 116 -25.70 -9.57 -6.43
N GLU A 117 -26.94 -9.18 -6.18
CA GLU A 117 -27.26 -7.84 -5.68
C GLU A 117 -26.58 -7.57 -4.34
N ARG A 118 -26.68 -8.53 -3.41
CA ARG A 118 -26.02 -8.42 -2.10
C ARG A 118 -24.49 -8.45 -2.22
N ALA A 119 -23.93 -9.23 -3.14
CA ALA A 119 -22.50 -9.22 -3.41
C ALA A 119 -22.01 -7.87 -3.94
N ASP A 120 -22.78 -7.24 -4.83
CA ASP A 120 -22.47 -5.92 -5.39
C ASP A 120 -22.59 -4.80 -4.33
N LEU A 121 -23.60 -4.89 -3.44
CA LEU A 121 -23.70 -3.99 -2.28
C LEU A 121 -22.51 -4.15 -1.32
N ILE A 122 -22.14 -5.38 -0.98
CA ILE A 122 -20.96 -5.67 -0.14
C ILE A 122 -19.69 -5.16 -0.82
N ALA A 123 -19.56 -5.31 -2.14
CA ALA A 123 -18.44 -4.76 -2.88
C ALA A 123 -18.34 -3.24 -2.76
N LYS A 124 -19.46 -2.51 -2.90
CA LYS A 124 -19.49 -1.05 -2.69
C LYS A 124 -19.11 -0.66 -1.27
N VAL A 125 -19.70 -1.31 -0.26
CA VAL A 125 -19.36 -1.06 1.17
C VAL A 125 -17.87 -1.30 1.42
N SER A 126 -17.32 -2.41 0.92
CA SER A 126 -15.90 -2.73 1.05
C SER A 126 -15.01 -1.63 0.46
N LEU A 127 -15.37 -1.08 -0.70
CA LEU A 127 -14.63 0.00 -1.35
C LEU A 127 -14.70 1.31 -0.55
N TYR A 128 -15.85 1.64 0.05
CA TYR A 128 -15.94 2.78 0.98
C TYR A 128 -15.07 2.57 2.21
N CYS A 129 -15.03 1.38 2.81
CA CYS A 129 -14.11 1.08 3.91
C CYS A 129 -12.65 1.28 3.50
N TRP A 130 -12.25 0.81 2.31
CA TRP A 130 -10.90 1.01 1.80
C TRP A 130 -10.56 2.49 1.55
N MET A 131 -11.50 3.25 0.96
CA MET A 131 -11.33 4.68 0.73
C MET A 131 -11.17 5.44 2.06
N SER A 132 -12.07 5.22 3.02
CA SER A 132 -12.02 5.85 4.33
C SER A 132 -10.75 5.46 5.11
N SER A 133 -10.31 4.21 5.03
CA SER A 133 -9.03 3.78 5.58
C SER A 133 -7.85 4.55 4.96
N SER A 134 -7.90 4.80 3.64
CA SER A 134 -6.88 5.59 2.94
C SER A 134 -6.89 7.07 3.37
N VAL A 135 -8.06 7.65 3.66
CA VAL A 135 -8.17 8.98 4.27
C VAL A 135 -7.54 9.00 5.66
N CYS A 136 -7.89 8.05 6.54
CA CYS A 136 -7.26 7.92 7.87
C CYS A 136 -5.74 7.75 7.75
N THR A 137 -5.27 6.96 6.80
CA THR A 137 -3.83 6.75 6.53
C THR A 137 -3.15 8.07 6.18
N THR A 138 -3.71 8.85 5.26
CA THR A 138 -3.20 10.17 4.89
C THR A 138 -3.06 11.08 6.11
N LEU A 139 -4.07 11.15 6.97
CA LEU A 139 -4.04 11.97 8.19
C LEU A 139 -3.00 11.47 9.21
N VAL A 140 -2.88 10.16 9.39
CA VAL A 140 -1.85 9.55 10.26
C VAL A 140 -0.45 9.89 9.75
N GLU A 141 -0.17 9.70 8.47
CA GLU A 141 1.16 9.97 7.92
C GLU A 141 1.51 11.46 7.98
N LEU A 142 0.54 12.37 7.74
CA LEU A 142 0.75 13.81 7.94
C LEU A 142 1.16 14.15 9.39
N GLY A 143 0.42 13.64 10.37
CA GLY A 143 0.73 13.90 11.78
C GLY A 143 2.05 13.28 12.22
N GLU A 144 2.37 12.07 11.77
CA GLU A 144 3.63 11.40 12.05
C GLU A 144 4.83 12.08 11.37
N LEU A 145 4.68 12.58 10.13
CA LEU A 145 5.70 13.39 9.45
C LEU A 145 5.95 14.71 10.19
N GLY A 146 4.90 15.36 10.69
CA GLY A 146 5.04 16.57 11.51
C GLY A 146 5.83 16.31 12.80
N ARG A 147 5.50 15.23 13.52
CA ARG A 147 6.23 14.80 14.72
C ARG A 147 7.69 14.43 14.43
N LEU A 148 7.92 13.70 13.34
CA LEU A 148 9.26 13.31 12.93
C LEU A 148 10.11 14.52 12.54
N SER A 149 9.53 15.48 11.80
CA SER A 149 10.20 16.74 11.44
C SER A 149 10.60 17.54 12.67
N ALA A 150 9.72 17.65 13.68
CA ALA A 150 10.05 18.33 14.95
C ALA A 150 11.19 17.61 15.69
N SER A 151 11.17 16.28 15.74
CA SER A 151 12.23 15.47 16.35
C SER A 151 13.57 15.58 15.61
N MET A 152 13.55 15.69 14.28
CA MET A 152 14.75 15.91 13.47
C MET A 152 15.34 17.30 13.70
N LYS A 153 14.50 18.35 13.76
CA LYS A 153 14.95 19.73 14.07
C LYS A 153 15.59 19.83 15.46
N LYS A 154 15.07 19.07 16.45
CA LYS A 154 15.68 19.00 17.79
C LYS A 154 17.07 18.35 17.72
N LEU A 155 17.17 17.20 17.05
CA LEU A 155 18.44 16.49 16.88
C LEU A 155 19.49 17.33 16.13
N GLU A 156 19.07 18.07 15.10
CA GLU A 156 19.95 18.98 14.36
C GLU A 156 20.51 20.11 15.25
N LYS A 157 19.71 20.62 16.20
CA LYS A 157 20.19 21.61 17.18
C LYS A 157 21.17 21.03 18.19
N GLU A 158 21.04 19.74 18.53
CA GLU A 158 21.94 19.04 19.45
C GLU A 158 23.29 18.71 18.79
N LEU A 159 23.31 18.49 17.47
CA LEU A 159 24.49 18.13 16.69
C LEU A 159 25.42 19.30 16.33
N LYS A 160 25.15 20.54 16.79
CA LYS A 160 25.90 21.76 16.46
C LYS A 160 27.41 21.54 16.50
N GLY A 161 28.05 21.47 15.32
CA GLY A 161 29.50 21.34 15.15
C GLY A 161 29.97 20.03 14.52
N SER A 162 29.09 19.04 14.32
CA SER A 162 29.39 17.76 13.66
C SER A 162 28.61 17.62 12.35
N ASP A 163 29.12 16.87 11.38
CA ASP A 163 28.39 16.61 10.14
C ASP A 163 27.15 15.74 10.46
N LYS A 164 25.97 16.37 10.42
CA LYS A 164 24.68 15.71 10.66
C LYS A 164 24.45 14.54 9.69
N HIS A 165 25.07 14.57 8.51
CA HIS A 165 24.97 13.50 7.53
C HIS A 165 25.87 12.31 7.84
N GLU A 166 26.73 12.37 8.85
CA GLU A 166 27.45 11.19 9.37
C GLU A 166 26.73 10.53 10.55
N ASN A 167 25.89 11.29 11.26
CA ASN A 167 25.14 10.78 12.40
C ASN A 167 24.12 9.70 12.00
N GLU A 168 24.30 8.48 12.51
CA GLU A 168 23.42 7.34 12.19
C GLU A 168 21.96 7.56 12.62
N GLN A 169 21.72 8.25 13.73
CA GLN A 169 20.36 8.55 14.19
C GLN A 169 19.66 9.53 13.25
N TYR A 170 20.39 10.52 12.72
CA TYR A 170 19.85 11.45 11.73
C TYR A 170 19.54 10.73 10.42
N LYS A 171 20.45 9.89 9.91
CA LYS A 171 20.22 9.05 8.72
C LYS A 171 18.97 8.18 8.86
N GLY A 172 18.82 7.49 9.99
CA GLY A 172 17.64 6.65 10.24
C GLY A 172 16.33 7.46 10.29
N LYS A 173 16.36 8.69 10.81
CA LYS A 173 15.18 9.58 10.78
C LYS A 173 14.87 10.07 9.36
N VAL A 174 15.88 10.37 8.54
CA VAL A 174 15.69 10.74 7.12
C VAL A 174 15.07 9.58 6.34
N GLU A 175 15.58 8.35 6.52
CA GLU A 175 15.02 7.16 5.88
C GLU A 175 13.56 6.97 6.27
N LYS A 176 13.25 7.01 7.57
CA LYS A 176 11.87 6.94 8.08
C LYS A 176 10.98 8.06 7.54
N TYR A 177 11.52 9.27 7.36
CA TYR A 177 10.79 10.40 6.80
C TYR A 177 10.44 10.16 5.33
N ASN A 178 11.38 9.62 4.55
CA ASN A 178 11.16 9.27 3.15
C ASN A 178 10.11 8.15 3.01
N ASP A 179 10.19 7.11 3.84
CA ASP A 179 9.23 6.00 3.85
C ASP A 179 7.81 6.49 4.15
N ARG A 180 7.65 7.34 5.18
CA ARG A 180 6.36 7.93 5.55
C ARG A 180 5.83 8.89 4.48
N SER A 181 6.70 9.69 3.87
CA SER A 181 6.32 10.60 2.78
C SER A 181 5.81 9.83 1.57
N LEU A 182 6.46 8.72 1.23
CA LEU A 182 6.03 7.84 0.16
C LEU A 182 4.69 7.16 0.49
N ALA A 183 4.50 6.73 1.75
CA ALA A 183 3.23 6.19 2.23
C ALA A 183 2.09 7.21 2.18
N LEU A 184 2.36 8.49 2.50
CA LEU A 184 1.42 9.60 2.39
C LEU A 184 0.97 9.81 0.94
N VAL A 185 1.93 9.95 0.02
CA VAL A 185 1.64 10.14 -1.42
C VAL A 185 0.81 8.98 -1.94
N LYS A 186 1.20 7.76 -1.59
CA LYS A 186 0.48 6.54 -1.98
C LYS A 186 -0.95 6.54 -1.44
N ALA A 187 -1.16 6.85 -0.17
CA ALA A 187 -2.48 6.87 0.46
C ALA A 187 -3.39 7.93 -0.17
N ALA A 188 -2.86 9.13 -0.44
CA ALA A 188 -3.59 10.19 -1.11
C ALA A 188 -4.03 9.78 -2.53
N MET A 189 -3.13 9.15 -3.30
CA MET A 189 -3.45 8.62 -4.62
C MET A 189 -4.46 7.45 -4.56
N ASP A 190 -4.36 6.58 -3.56
CA ASP A 190 -5.30 5.47 -3.37
C ASP A 190 -6.74 5.94 -3.10
N ILE A 191 -6.94 7.13 -2.53
CA ILE A 191 -8.27 7.76 -2.41
C ILE A 191 -8.87 8.00 -3.81
N VAL A 192 -8.09 8.53 -4.75
CA VAL A 192 -8.52 8.77 -6.15
C VAL A 192 -8.85 7.45 -6.84
N VAL A 193 -8.05 6.41 -6.62
CA VAL A 193 -8.31 5.07 -7.16
C VAL A 193 -9.63 4.52 -6.63
N ALA A 194 -9.86 4.60 -5.31
CA ALA A 194 -11.09 4.14 -4.69
C ALA A 194 -12.31 4.93 -5.20
N ALA A 195 -12.21 6.25 -5.32
CA ALA A 195 -13.26 7.10 -5.88
C ALA A 195 -13.60 6.73 -7.34
N GLY A 196 -12.59 6.38 -8.14
CA GLY A 196 -12.77 5.89 -9.50
C GLY A 196 -13.46 4.52 -9.57
N LEU A 197 -13.09 3.58 -8.69
CA LEU A 197 -13.77 2.28 -8.59
C LEU A 197 -15.22 2.39 -8.09
N LEU A 198 -15.49 3.34 -7.19
CA LEU A 198 -16.82 3.67 -6.70
C LEU A 198 -17.64 4.50 -7.70
N GLN A 199 -17.03 4.98 -8.79
CA GLN A 199 -17.65 5.86 -9.78
C GLN A 199 -18.23 7.15 -9.18
N LEU A 200 -17.55 7.75 -8.19
CA LEU A 200 -18.04 8.97 -7.52
C LEU A 200 -18.01 10.21 -8.43
N ALA A 201 -17.09 10.25 -9.40
CA ALA A 201 -16.94 11.38 -10.32
C ALA A 201 -16.53 10.88 -11.73
N PRO A 202 -17.37 10.10 -12.44
CA PRO A 202 -16.96 9.33 -13.63
C PRO A 202 -16.51 10.21 -14.81
N LYS A 203 -16.98 11.46 -14.88
CA LYS A 203 -16.55 12.45 -15.89
C LYS A 203 -15.09 12.90 -15.69
N LYS A 204 -14.61 12.92 -14.45
CA LYS A 204 -13.26 13.40 -14.08
C LYS A 204 -12.30 12.24 -13.77
N ILE A 205 -12.78 11.22 -13.06
CA ILE A 205 -12.03 10.03 -12.65
C ILE A 205 -12.55 8.85 -13.47
N ASN A 206 -12.10 8.76 -14.72
CA ASN A 206 -12.46 7.68 -15.62
C ASN A 206 -11.53 6.45 -15.43
N ALA A 207 -11.71 5.42 -16.27
CA ALA A 207 -10.91 4.20 -16.20
C ALA A 207 -9.41 4.44 -16.40
N ARG A 208 -9.02 5.35 -17.31
CA ARG A 208 -7.63 5.76 -17.50
C ARG A 208 -7.06 6.43 -16.25
N VAL A 209 -7.75 7.42 -15.69
CA VAL A 209 -7.27 8.10 -14.47
C VAL A 209 -7.13 7.08 -13.32
N THR A 210 -8.14 6.25 -13.10
CA THR A 210 -8.09 5.18 -12.09
C THR A 210 -6.93 4.22 -12.32
N GLY A 211 -6.70 3.82 -13.58
CA GLY A 211 -5.60 2.95 -13.99
C GLY A 211 -4.23 3.59 -13.77
N ALA A 212 -4.05 4.87 -14.14
CA ALA A 212 -2.79 5.59 -13.99
C ALA A 212 -2.41 5.72 -12.51
N PHE A 213 -3.31 6.24 -11.67
CA PHE A 213 -3.06 6.37 -10.23
C PHE A 213 -2.85 5.00 -9.57
N GLY A 214 -3.68 4.01 -9.92
CA GLY A 214 -3.56 2.65 -9.38
C GLY A 214 -2.26 1.97 -9.79
N PHE A 215 -1.76 2.21 -11.00
CA PHE A 215 -0.48 1.70 -11.48
C PHE A 215 0.67 2.34 -10.71
N THR A 216 0.69 3.66 -10.58
CA THR A 216 1.69 4.41 -9.82
C THR A 216 1.74 3.95 -8.36
N THR A 217 0.60 3.84 -7.66
CA THR A 217 0.60 3.35 -6.27
C THR A 217 1.01 1.89 -6.13
N SER A 218 0.86 1.10 -7.19
CA SER A 218 1.36 -0.28 -7.22
C SER A 218 2.87 -0.33 -7.34
N LEU A 219 3.47 0.49 -8.22
CA LEU A 219 4.92 0.59 -8.33
C LEU A 219 5.57 1.06 -7.03
N ILE A 220 4.95 2.07 -6.38
CA ILE A 220 5.37 2.51 -5.05
C ILE A 220 5.32 1.34 -4.05
N SER A 221 4.22 0.55 -4.06
CA SER A 221 4.09 -0.60 -3.16
C SER A 221 5.14 -1.69 -3.43
N CYS A 222 5.47 -1.93 -4.70
CA CYS A 222 6.53 -2.87 -5.08
C CYS A 222 7.89 -2.40 -4.56
N TYR A 223 8.20 -1.11 -4.75
CA TYR A 223 9.43 -0.50 -4.25
C TYR A 223 9.56 -0.63 -2.72
N GLN A 224 8.50 -0.34 -1.97
CA GLN A 224 8.47 -0.44 -0.50
C GLN A 224 8.66 -1.88 0.04
N LEU A 225 8.50 -2.90 -0.80
CA LEU A 225 8.64 -4.30 -0.43
C LEU A 225 10.02 -4.90 -0.79
N LEU A 226 10.84 -4.16 -1.55
CA LEU A 226 12.18 -4.59 -1.93
C LEU A 226 13.01 -4.91 -0.68
N PRO A 227 13.76 -6.03 -0.67
CA PRO A 227 14.65 -6.35 0.42
C PRO A 227 15.77 -5.29 0.51
N ALA A 228 16.20 -4.98 1.73
CA ALA A 228 17.41 -4.20 1.93
C ALA A 228 18.58 -4.92 1.26
N ARG A 229 19.36 -4.19 0.46
CA ARG A 229 20.57 -4.75 -0.15
C ARG A 229 21.55 -5.10 0.98
N PRO A 230 22.16 -6.30 0.97
CA PRO A 230 23.21 -6.61 1.92
C PRO A 230 24.30 -5.56 1.78
N LYS A 231 24.69 -4.95 2.91
CA LYS A 231 25.84 -4.03 2.93
C LYS A 231 27.03 -4.81 2.36
N SER A 232 27.65 -4.31 1.29
CA SER A 232 28.85 -4.95 0.78
C SER A 232 29.85 -4.98 1.92
N LYS A 233 30.32 -6.17 2.31
CA LYS A 233 31.50 -6.25 3.15
C LYS A 233 32.62 -5.62 2.31
N MET A 234 32.98 -4.38 2.61
CA MET A 234 34.22 -3.80 2.11
C MET A 234 35.33 -4.74 2.60
N SER A 235 35.95 -5.43 1.66
CA SER A 235 37.21 -6.13 1.87
C SER A 235 38.34 -5.13 1.93
#